data_AF-K9DEI1-F1
#
_entry.id   AF-K9DEI1-F1
#
_cell.length_a   1.000
_cell.length_b   1.000
_cell.length_c   1.000
_cell.angle_alpha   90.00
_cell.angle_beta   90.00
_cell.angle_gamma   90.00
#
_symmetry.space_group_name_H-M   'P 1'
#
loop_
_entity.id
_entity.type
_entity.pdbx_description
1 polymer ?
#
loop_
_entity_poly.entity_id
_entity_poly.type
_entity_poly.pdbx_seq_one_letter_code
_entity_poly.pdbx_strand_id
1 'polypeptide(L)'
;MADTDPTIIESPLSRTVSRDGITVRVLIYRLEHDPKWALEVVNNIGTSTVWDDLFDTDEAAFEAFTQTVAIEGMTAFLDDDDDVPEGVTRH
;
A
#
# COMPACT_ATOMS: atom_id res chain seq x y z
N MET A 1 -21.52 14.40 19.91
CA MET A 1 -20.20 13.78 20.11
C MET A 1 -19.30 14.43 19.08
N ALA A 2 -18.08 14.83 19.42
CA ALA A 2 -17.18 15.36 18.41
C ALA A 2 -16.61 14.15 17.66
N ASP A 3 -17.22 13.82 16.53
CA ASP A 3 -16.64 12.95 15.52
C ASP A 3 -15.48 13.72 14.89
N THR A 4 -14.36 13.82 15.61
CA THR A 4 -13.13 14.38 15.06
C THR A 4 -12.45 13.24 14.33
N ASP A 5 -12.78 13.08 13.05
CA ASP A 5 -12.07 12.13 12.19
C ASP A 5 -10.56 12.40 12.32
N PRO A 6 -9.75 11.36 12.62
CA PRO A 6 -8.32 11.55 12.78
C PRO A 6 -7.71 12.05 11.48
N THR A 7 -6.97 13.16 11.53
CA THR A 7 -6.28 13.71 10.38
C THR A 7 -5.23 12.72 9.87
N ILE A 8 -5.23 12.47 8.57
CA ILE A 8 -4.20 11.66 7.90
C ILE A 8 -3.01 12.57 7.57
N ILE A 9 -1.82 12.16 8.00
CA ILE A 9 -0.56 12.82 7.70
C ILE A 9 0.16 11.98 6.64
N GLU A 10 0.40 12.56 5.47
CA GLU A 10 1.21 11.94 4.40
C GLU A 10 2.70 12.24 4.61
N SER A 11 3.55 11.22 4.45
CA SER A 11 5.00 11.39 4.46
C SER A 11 5.46 12.04 3.15
N PRO A 12 6.52 12.88 3.19
CA PRO A 12 7.18 13.40 2.00
C PRO A 12 7.83 12.32 1.11
N LEU A 13 7.99 11.08 1.60
CA LEU A 13 8.44 9.94 0.79
C LEU A 13 7.35 9.41 -0.15
N SER A 14 6.09 9.81 0.05
CA SER A 14 5.00 9.47 -0.85
C SER A 14 5.27 10.02 -2.24
N ARG A 15 5.42 9.13 -3.23
CA ARG A 15 5.80 9.50 -4.59
C ARG A 15 5.31 8.49 -5.61
N THR A 16 5.16 8.97 -6.84
CA THR A 16 4.94 8.10 -7.98
C THR A 16 6.26 7.49 -8.44
N VAL A 17 6.25 6.17 -8.66
CA VAL A 17 7.38 5.39 -9.14
C VAL A 17 6.95 4.70 -10.44
N SER A 18 7.76 4.88 -11.48
CA SER A 18 7.55 4.22 -12.78
C SER A 18 8.75 3.34 -13.10
N ARG A 19 8.53 2.05 -13.33
CA ARG A 19 9.54 1.08 -13.78
C ARG A 19 8.93 0.04 -14.70
N ASP A 20 9.71 -0.41 -15.69
CA ASP A 20 9.31 -1.48 -16.62
C ASP A 20 7.98 -1.19 -17.35
N GLY A 21 7.66 0.10 -17.57
CA GLY A 21 6.39 0.55 -18.16
C GLY A 21 5.20 0.58 -17.18
N ILE A 22 5.40 0.13 -15.94
CA ILE A 22 4.41 0.11 -14.87
C ILE A 22 4.58 1.35 -14.01
N THR A 23 3.49 2.06 -13.75
CA THR A 23 3.48 3.24 -12.87
C THR A 23 2.60 2.96 -11.67
N VAL A 24 3.19 3.13 -10.48
CA VAL A 24 2.51 3.00 -9.20
C VAL A 24 2.73 4.26 -8.36
N ARG A 25 1.76 4.58 -7.51
CA ARG A 25 1.83 5.68 -6.55
C ARG A 25 2.03 5.09 -5.16
N VAL A 26 3.21 5.30 -4.62
CA VAL A 26 3.55 4.90 -3.25
C VAL A 26 3.04 5.98 -2.30
N LEU A 27 2.15 5.59 -1.40
CA LEU A 27 1.54 6.41 -0.38
C LEU A 27 1.97 5.90 0.97
N ILE A 28 2.60 6.77 1.74
CA ILE A 28 3.04 6.47 3.09
C ILE A 28 2.35 7.48 3.97
N TYR A 29 1.44 7.01 4.81
CA TYR A 29 0.61 7.88 5.63
C TYR A 29 0.40 7.28 7.02
N ARG A 30 0.01 8.14 7.95
CA ARG A 30 -0.36 7.73 9.30
C ARG A 30 -1.47 8.61 9.84
N LEU A 31 -2.16 8.14 10.87
CA LEU A 31 -3.07 8.99 11.62
C LEU A 31 -2.27 9.93 12.53
N GLU A 32 -2.76 11.15 12.75
CA GLU A 32 -2.11 12.14 13.62
C GLU A 32 -1.78 11.59 15.02
N HIS A 33 -2.65 10.72 15.53
CA HIS A 33 -2.51 10.10 16.84
C HIS A 33 -1.68 8.81 16.83
N ASP A 34 -1.37 8.26 15.64
CA ASP A 34 -0.62 7.02 15.50
C ASP A 34 0.87 7.28 15.24
N PRO A 35 1.76 6.61 15.98
CA PRO A 35 3.19 6.69 15.71
C PRO A 35 3.60 5.89 14.48
N LYS A 36 2.76 4.93 14.03
CA LYS A 36 3.09 4.01 12.96
C LYS A 36 2.58 4.48 11.59
N TRP A 37 3.31 4.12 10.55
CA TRP A 37 3.06 4.44 9.16
C TRP A 37 2.44 3.24 8.44
N ALA A 38 1.36 3.50 7.72
CA ALA A 38 0.79 2.60 6.73
C ALA A 38 1.46 2.85 5.37
N LEU A 39 1.62 1.77 4.62
CA LEU A 39 2.07 1.79 3.24
C LEU A 39 0.92 1.34 2.35
N GLU A 40 0.64 2.13 1.33
CA GLU A 40 -0.32 1.82 0.29
C GLU A 40 0.30 2.12 -1.06
N VAL A 41 0.15 1.21 -2.01
CA VAL A 41 0.66 1.35 -3.37
C VAL A 41 -0.48 1.23 -4.35
N VAL A 42 -0.75 2.30 -5.07
CA VAL A 42 -1.86 2.37 -6.03
C VAL A 42 -1.32 2.31 -7.45
N ASN A 43 -1.73 1.33 -8.25
CA ASN A 43 -1.30 1.23 -9.63
C ASN A 43 -2.10 2.18 -10.57
N ASN A 44 -1.76 2.20 -11.86
CA ASN A 44 -2.45 3.08 -12.82
C ASN A 44 -3.93 2.72 -13.05
N ILE A 45 -4.33 1.47 -12.83
CA ILE A 45 -5.71 1.01 -13.02
C ILE A 45 -6.57 1.20 -11.76
N GLY A 46 -5.97 1.65 -10.65
CA GLY A 46 -6.63 1.94 -9.39
C GLY A 46 -6.61 0.80 -8.37
N THR A 47 -5.89 -0.29 -8.62
CA THR A 47 -5.65 -1.34 -7.62
C THR A 47 -4.75 -0.79 -6.53
N SER A 48 -5.18 -0.86 -5.28
CA SER A 48 -4.39 -0.49 -4.11
C SER A 48 -3.90 -1.75 -3.39
N THR A 49 -2.59 -1.84 -3.23
CA THR A 49 -1.94 -2.83 -2.37
C THR A 49 -1.65 -2.14 -1.04
N VAL A 50 -2.30 -2.60 0.03
CA VAL A 50 -2.08 -2.10 1.38
C VAL A 50 -1.34 -3.17 2.17
N TRP A 51 -0.33 -2.77 2.93
CA TRP A 51 0.39 -3.68 3.82
C TRP A 51 -0.36 -3.83 5.14
N ASP A 52 -0.46 -5.07 5.63
CA ASP A 52 -1.09 -5.37 6.94
C ASP A 52 -0.21 -4.87 8.11
N ASP A 53 1.12 -5.01 7.95
CA ASP A 53 2.09 -4.49 8.90
C ASP A 53 2.26 -2.97 8.79
N LEU A 54 2.21 -2.30 9.94
CA LEU A 54 2.51 -0.88 10.08
C LEU A 54 3.98 -0.68 10.47
N PHE A 55 4.60 0.36 9.93
CA PHE A 55 6.03 0.65 10.07
C PHE A 55 6.31 1.75 11.10
N ASP A 56 7.44 1.68 11.81
CA ASP A 56 7.82 2.72 12.77
C ASP A 56 8.27 4.03 12.10
N THR A 57 8.80 3.95 10.87
CA THR A 57 9.24 5.10 10.08
C THR A 57 8.73 5.01 8.66
N ASP A 58 8.57 6.16 8.02
CA ASP A 58 8.21 6.24 6.61
C ASP A 58 9.31 5.67 5.69
N GLU A 59 10.57 5.72 6.12
CA GLU A 59 11.68 5.06 5.43
C GLU A 59 11.52 3.54 5.41
N ALA A 60 11.12 2.93 6.53
CA ALA A 60 10.88 1.48 6.61
C ALA A 60 9.70 1.06 5.73
N ALA A 61 8.64 1.88 5.68
CA ALA A 61 7.55 1.68 4.74
C ALA A 61 8.06 1.72 3.28
N PHE A 62 8.83 2.73 2.91
CA PHE A 62 9.37 2.83 1.55
C PHE A 62 10.34 1.67 1.21
N GLU A 63 11.10 1.19 2.18
CA GLU A 63 11.98 0.02 2.03
C GLU A 63 11.16 -1.24 1.73
N ALA A 64 10.06 -1.48 2.44
CA ALA A 64 9.18 -2.63 2.19
C ALA A 64 8.62 -2.63 0.76
N PHE A 65 8.21 -1.47 0.24
CA PHE A 65 7.85 -1.33 -1.17
C PHE A 65 9.01 -1.73 -2.09
N THR A 66 10.20 -1.19 -1.83
CA THR A 66 11.39 -1.46 -2.66
C THR A 66 11.80 -2.94 -2.61
N GLN A 67 11.67 -3.58 -1.45
CA GLN A 67 11.93 -5.02 -1.29
C GLN A 67 10.93 -5.86 -2.07
N THR A 68 9.64 -5.53 -2.02
CA THR A 68 8.59 -6.19 -2.81
C THR A 68 8.89 -6.09 -4.30
N VAL A 69 9.23 -4.88 -4.79
CA VAL A 69 9.67 -4.67 -6.18
C VAL A 69 10.93 -5.48 -6.51
N ALA A 70 11.87 -5.65 -5.57
CA ALA A 70 13.10 -6.39 -5.80
C ALA A 70 12.91 -7.91 -5.85
N ILE A 71 11.96 -8.45 -5.08
CA ILE A 71 11.69 -9.90 -4.98
C ILE A 71 10.67 -10.34 -6.03
N GLU A 72 9.56 -9.61 -6.15
CA GLU A 72 8.39 -9.99 -6.97
C GLU A 72 8.27 -9.14 -8.24
N GLY A 73 8.90 -7.97 -8.27
CA GLY A 73 8.81 -7.04 -9.40
C GLY A 73 7.65 -6.04 -9.27
N MET A 74 7.59 -5.09 -10.21
CA MET A 74 6.46 -4.15 -10.30
C MET A 74 5.13 -4.85 -10.65
N THR A 75 5.19 -6.06 -11.20
CA THR A 75 4.02 -6.89 -11.53
C THR A 75 3.23 -7.33 -10.30
N ALA A 76 3.85 -7.35 -9.10
CA ALA A 76 3.17 -7.63 -7.84
C ALA A 76 2.02 -6.64 -7.55
N PHE A 77 2.07 -5.45 -8.14
CA PHE A 77 1.06 -4.40 -7.95
C PHE A 77 0.07 -4.30 -9.12
N LEU A 78 0.15 -5.19 -10.11
CA LEU A 78 -0.62 -5.02 -11.36
C LEU A 78 -2.02 -5.61 -11.36
N ASP A 79 -2.36 -6.49 -10.41
CA ASP A 79 -3.68 -7.08 -10.10
C ASP A 79 -3.45 -8.50 -9.57
N ASP A 80 -3.99 -8.83 -8.40
CA ASP A 80 -4.17 -10.20 -7.90
C ASP A 80 -5.68 -10.45 -7.82
N ASP A 81 -6.35 -10.55 -8.97
CA ASP A 81 -7.64 -11.24 -9.07
C ASP A 81 -7.38 -12.76 -8.94
N ASP A 82 -6.83 -13.19 -7.80
CA ASP A 82 -6.85 -14.60 -7.36
C ASP A 82 -7.28 -14.71 -5.88
N ASP A 83 -8.10 -13.79 -5.38
CA ASP A 83 -9.09 -14.11 -4.35
C ASP A 83 -10.48 -14.15 -5.01
N VAL A 84 -10.68 -15.15 -5.87
CA VAL A 84 -12.03 -15.72 -5.94
C VAL A 84 -12.24 -16.50 -4.65
N PRO A 85 -13.15 -16.11 -3.75
CA PRO A 85 -13.62 -17.03 -2.74
C PRO A 85 -14.36 -18.14 -3.49
N GLU A 86 -13.69 -19.27 -3.73
CA GLU A 86 -14.33 -20.50 -4.18
C GLU A 86 -15.43 -20.83 -3.17
N GLY A 87 -16.66 -20.47 -3.53
CA GLY A 87 -17.86 -20.88 -2.85
C GLY A 87 -17.94 -22.40 -2.91
N VAL A 88 -17.36 -23.09 -1.93
CA VAL A 88 -17.67 -24.51 -1.68
C VAL A 88 -19.00 -24.59 -0.92
N THR A 89 -20.09 -24.24 -1.60
CA THR A 89 -21.37 -24.86 -1.23
C THR A 89 -21.29 -26.30 -1.71
N ARG A 90 -20.76 -27.19 -0.87
CA ARG A 90 -20.87 -28.64 -1.10
C ARG A 90 -22.02 -29.17 -0.24
N HIS A 91 -22.99 -29.75 -0.94
CA HIS A 91 -24.24 -30.39 -0.49
C HIS A 91 -24.23 -31.05 0.88
#